data_AF-A0A349BCB1-F1
#
_entry.id   AF-A0A349BCB1-F1
#
_cell.length_a   1.000
_cell.length_b   1.000
_cell.length_c   1.000
_cell.angle_alpha   90.00
_cell.angle_beta   90.00
_cell.angle_gamma   90.00
#
_symmetry.space_group_name_H-M   'P 1'
#
loop_
_entity.id
_entity.type
_entity.pdbx_description
1 polymer ?
#
loop_
_entity_poly.entity_id
_entity_poly.type
_entity_poly.pdbx_seq_one_letter_code
_entity_poly.pdbx_strand_id
1 'polypeptide(L)'
;MDSLTHVVNYDVPAAPEAYVHRIGRVGRAGRTGTAITLVEPRQRRLLENIERLTKQRLEVARIPSVDDLRATQIERTAEALEAVLVAGDIDEYGEVLEALDEFDDRSIALAAIKLLREAEGSVDETEIPSASMKGPKGGKSGKDKGSWDKGGKGKPAGRSDRGRRTPDGPTGSVYVNLGSKAGVRPADLVGAIANEAGIPGREVGPIRIGDTYAVVGVPEGAVEDVIKALNKGSVRGKPVKARRFVE
;
A
#
# COMPACT_ATOMS: atom_id res chain seq x y z
N MET A 1 9.82 -7.25 37.58
CA MET A 1 9.97 -6.76 36.18
C MET A 1 8.93 -7.46 35.35
N ASP A 2 7.90 -6.74 34.92
CA ASP A 2 6.78 -7.31 34.17
C ASP A 2 7.23 -7.83 32.80
N SER A 3 6.76 -9.02 32.46
CA SER A 3 6.88 -9.58 31.12
C SER A 3 5.84 -8.91 30.22
N LEU A 4 6.27 -8.26 29.15
CA LEU A 4 5.36 -7.71 28.17
C LEU A 4 4.83 -8.82 27.26
N THR A 5 3.58 -8.70 26.79
CA THR A 5 3.01 -9.58 25.76
C THR A 5 3.50 -9.17 24.36
N HIS A 6 3.63 -7.86 24.14
CA HIS A 6 3.99 -7.26 22.87
C HIS A 6 5.07 -6.19 23.02
N VAL A 7 5.98 -6.11 22.05
CA VAL A 7 6.90 -5.00 21.86
C VAL A 7 6.72 -4.47 20.45
N VAL A 8 6.56 -3.15 20.32
CA VAL A 8 6.45 -2.47 19.02
C VAL A 8 7.65 -1.54 18.85
N ASN A 9 8.48 -1.81 17.86
CA ASN A 9 9.52 -0.90 17.42
C ASN A 9 8.93 0.06 16.38
N TYR A 10 8.71 1.31 16.79
CA TYR A 10 8.23 2.37 15.90
C TYR A 10 9.21 2.65 14.75
N ASP A 11 10.52 2.53 15.02
CA ASP A 11 11.59 2.64 14.05
C ASP A 11 12.55 1.45 14.16
N VAL A 12 13.15 1.07 13.02
CA VAL A 12 14.20 0.04 12.97
C VAL A 12 15.43 0.52 13.73
N PRO A 13 15.89 -0.20 14.78
CA PRO A 13 17.10 0.15 15.51
C PRO A 13 18.32 0.22 14.58
N ALA A 14 19.13 1.27 14.71
CA ALA A 14 20.35 1.44 13.90
C ALA A 14 21.40 0.36 14.21
N ALA A 15 21.51 -0.04 15.48
CA ALA A 15 22.40 -1.11 15.95
C ALA A 15 21.60 -2.41 16.15
N PRO A 16 22.01 -3.53 15.54
CA PRO A 16 21.35 -4.83 15.70
C PRO A 16 21.27 -5.33 17.15
N GLU A 17 22.25 -5.05 17.99
CA GLU A 17 22.26 -5.43 19.41
C GLU A 17 21.15 -4.72 20.19
N ALA A 18 20.85 -3.47 19.82
CA ALA A 18 19.75 -2.73 20.40
C ALA A 18 18.39 -3.36 20.07
N TYR A 19 18.25 -3.96 18.88
CA TYR A 19 17.05 -4.72 18.53
C TYR A 19 16.85 -5.92 19.48
N VAL A 20 17.90 -6.72 19.70
CA VAL A 20 17.86 -7.88 20.61
C VAL A 20 17.48 -7.47 22.03
N HIS A 21 18.06 -6.38 22.55
CA HIS A 21 17.73 -5.86 23.88
C HIS A 21 16.28 -5.39 24.00
N ARG A 22 15.71 -4.81 22.93
CA ARG A 22 14.30 -4.38 22.92
C ARG A 22 13.35 -5.56 22.91
N ILE A 23 13.56 -6.54 22.03
CA ILE A 23 12.66 -7.70 21.96
C ILE A 23 12.82 -8.65 23.15
N GLY A 24 13.96 -8.64 23.85
CA GLY A 24 14.17 -9.39 25.09
C GLY A 24 13.28 -8.98 26.28
N ARG A 25 12.34 -8.05 26.07
CA ARG A 25 11.29 -7.66 27.04
C ARG A 25 10.05 -8.56 26.97
N VAL A 26 9.82 -9.26 25.85
CA VAL A 26 8.73 -10.25 25.68
C VAL A 26 9.26 -11.68 25.79
N GLY A 27 8.36 -12.67 25.87
CA GLY A 27 8.73 -14.08 25.73
C GLY A 27 9.61 -14.66 26.85
N ARG A 28 9.48 -14.14 28.08
CA ARG A 28 10.29 -14.58 29.24
C ARG A 28 9.66 -15.77 29.96
N ALA A 29 10.50 -16.56 30.65
CA ALA A 29 10.08 -17.68 31.49
C ALA A 29 9.17 -18.69 30.76
N GLY A 30 9.50 -19.02 29.50
CA GLY A 30 8.78 -19.99 28.69
C GLY A 30 7.46 -19.51 28.10
N ARG A 31 7.07 -18.24 28.31
CA ARG A 31 5.87 -17.66 27.70
C ARG A 31 6.15 -17.24 26.25
N THR A 32 5.11 -17.22 25.42
CA THR A 32 5.17 -16.63 24.08
C THR A 32 5.15 -15.10 24.17
N GLY A 33 5.70 -14.44 23.15
CA GLY A 33 5.73 -12.99 23.08
C GLY A 33 5.95 -12.53 21.65
N THR A 34 5.33 -11.40 21.30
CA THR A 34 5.32 -10.90 19.93
C THR A 34 6.12 -9.61 19.82
N ALA A 35 7.01 -9.53 18.84
CA ALA A 35 7.76 -8.32 18.52
C ALA A 35 7.41 -7.84 17.12
N ILE A 36 6.88 -6.63 17.01
CA ILE A 36 6.49 -5.99 15.75
C ILE A 36 7.47 -4.85 15.49
N THR A 37 7.93 -4.71 14.25
CA THR A 37 8.82 -3.62 13.86
C THR A 37 8.28 -2.95 12.61
N LEU A 38 8.03 -1.64 12.71
CA LEU A 38 7.64 -0.84 11.56
C LEU A 38 8.90 -0.52 10.74
N VAL A 39 8.82 -0.76 9.43
CA VAL A 39 9.95 -0.62 8.52
C VAL A 39 9.56 0.24 7.34
N GLU A 40 10.22 1.39 7.20
CA GLU A 40 10.11 2.20 5.99
C GLU A 40 10.98 1.64 4.85
N PRO A 41 10.65 1.92 3.57
CA PRO A 41 11.44 1.44 2.43
C PRO A 41 12.93 1.80 2.48
N ARG A 42 13.28 2.95 3.08
CA ARG A 42 14.68 3.40 3.24
C ARG A 42 15.45 2.66 4.33
N GLN A 43 14.77 2.01 5.28
CA GLN A 43 15.37 1.32 6.42
C GLN A 43 15.71 -0.15 6.13
N ARG A 44 15.51 -0.64 4.89
CA ARG A 44 15.79 -2.05 4.50
C ARG A 44 17.18 -2.55 4.86
N ARG A 45 18.21 -1.71 4.71
CA ARG A 45 19.59 -2.08 5.09
C ARG A 45 19.77 -2.32 6.59
N LEU A 46 19.05 -1.57 7.42
CA LEU A 46 19.07 -1.76 8.88
C LEU A 46 18.41 -3.09 9.26
N LEU A 47 17.28 -3.41 8.60
CA LEU A 47 16.61 -4.70 8.74
C LEU A 47 17.53 -5.86 8.35
N GLU A 48 18.21 -5.79 7.19
CA GLU A 48 19.16 -6.81 6.74
C GLU A 48 20.30 -7.05 7.75
N ASN A 49 20.78 -5.99 8.42
CA ASN A 49 21.79 -6.11 9.47
C ASN A 49 21.26 -6.84 10.71
N ILE A 50 20.01 -6.57 11.10
CA ILE A 50 19.33 -7.27 12.19
C ILE A 50 19.20 -8.75 11.87
N GLU A 51 18.64 -9.09 10.70
CA GLU A 51 18.46 -10.49 10.27
C GLU A 51 19.79 -11.26 10.21
N ARG A 52 20.88 -10.59 9.81
CA ARG A 52 22.22 -11.19 9.78
C ARG A 52 22.77 -11.48 11.18
N LEU A 53 22.53 -10.61 12.16
CA LEU A 53 22.95 -10.84 13.54
C LEU A 53 22.10 -11.95 14.19
N THR A 54 20.78 -11.87 14.05
CA THR A 54 19.84 -12.83 14.66
C THR A 54 19.82 -14.17 13.95
N LYS A 55 20.35 -14.24 12.72
CA LYS A 55 20.30 -15.40 11.81
C LYS A 55 18.87 -15.87 11.54
N GLN A 56 17.91 -14.97 11.63
CA GLN A 56 16.49 -15.24 11.41
C GLN A 56 15.94 -14.23 10.41
N ARG A 57 15.13 -14.72 9.47
CA ARG A 57 14.33 -13.86 8.59
C ARG A 57 13.11 -13.40 9.34
N LEU A 58 12.85 -12.10 9.30
CA LEU A 58 11.65 -11.53 9.91
C LEU A 58 10.49 -11.67 8.92
N GLU A 59 9.36 -12.17 9.39
CA GLU A 59 8.15 -12.29 8.59
C GLU A 59 7.61 -10.89 8.25
N VAL A 60 7.32 -10.66 6.97
CA VAL A 60 6.72 -9.40 6.55
C VAL A 60 5.20 -9.54 6.55
N ALA A 61 4.57 -8.97 7.57
CA ALA A 61 3.12 -8.87 7.65
C ALA A 61 2.58 -7.73 6.77
N ARG A 62 1.30 -7.84 6.38
CA ARG A 62 0.56 -6.74 5.76
C ARG A 62 0.05 -5.80 6.84
N ILE A 63 -0.04 -4.52 6.51
CA ILE A 63 -0.76 -3.55 7.34
C ILE A 63 -2.25 -3.89 7.25
N PRO A 64 -2.97 -4.04 8.38
CA PRO A 64 -4.41 -4.23 8.40
C PRO A 64 -5.12 -3.11 7.64
N SER A 65 -6.14 -3.45 6.86
CA SER A 65 -7.00 -2.48 6.19
C SER A 65 -8.04 -1.89 7.14
N VAL A 66 -8.70 -0.82 6.72
CA VAL A 66 -9.82 -0.23 7.47
C VAL A 66 -10.97 -1.23 7.62
N ASP A 67 -11.21 -2.07 6.60
CA ASP A 67 -12.22 -3.13 6.68
C ASP A 67 -11.83 -4.20 7.69
N ASP A 68 -10.55 -4.59 7.77
CA ASP A 68 -10.06 -5.53 8.78
C ASP A 68 -10.25 -4.96 10.20
N LEU A 69 -9.93 -3.68 10.40
CA LEU A 69 -10.13 -2.99 11.67
C LEU A 69 -11.61 -2.94 12.04
N ARG A 70 -12.50 -2.63 11.09
CA ARG A 70 -13.95 -2.61 11.31
C ARG A 70 -14.48 -3.98 11.67
N ALA A 71 -14.04 -5.03 10.99
CA ALA A 71 -14.45 -6.41 11.29
C ALA A 71 -14.05 -6.81 12.72
N THR A 72 -12.78 -6.62 13.09
CA THR A 72 -12.32 -6.90 14.45
C THR A 72 -13.01 -6.03 15.51
N GLN A 73 -13.32 -4.77 15.20
CA GLN A 73 -14.05 -3.91 16.13
C GLN A 73 -15.48 -4.40 16.36
N ILE A 74 -16.18 -4.83 15.30
CA ILE A 74 -17.51 -5.42 15.40
C ILE A 74 -17.47 -6.66 16.28
N GLU A 75 -16.51 -7.57 16.03
CA GLU A 75 -16.34 -8.79 16.83
C GLU A 75 -16.10 -8.46 18.31
N ARG A 76 -15.15 -7.57 18.62
CA ARG A 76 -14.86 -7.16 20.01
C ARG A 76 -16.05 -6.50 20.70
N THR A 77 -16.80 -5.66 19.97
CA THR A 77 -17.98 -4.99 20.51
C THR A 77 -19.06 -6.03 20.82
N ALA A 78 -19.28 -6.99 19.93
CA ALA A 78 -20.23 -8.07 20.15
C ALA A 78 -19.84 -8.93 21.36
N GLU A 79 -18.56 -9.32 21.48
CA GLU A 79 -18.05 -10.08 22.62
C GLU A 79 -18.21 -9.32 23.94
N ALA A 80 -17.93 -8.01 23.94
CA ALA A 80 -18.11 -7.17 25.12
C ALA A 80 -19.57 -7.05 25.54
N LEU A 81 -20.48 -6.85 24.57
CA LEU A 81 -21.92 -6.81 24.83
C LEU A 81 -22.43 -8.16 25.35
N GLU A 82 -22.00 -9.27 24.75
CA GLU A 82 -22.36 -10.61 25.21
C GLU A 82 -21.89 -10.86 26.64
N ALA A 83 -20.65 -10.46 26.98
CA ALA A 83 -20.14 -10.60 28.33
C ALA A 83 -20.98 -9.83 29.36
N VAL A 84 -21.42 -8.62 29.04
CA VAL A 84 -22.31 -7.81 29.91
C VAL A 84 -23.70 -8.45 30.02
N LEU A 85 -24.29 -8.88 28.91
CA LEU A 85 -25.59 -9.55 28.89
C LEU A 85 -25.58 -10.84 29.72
N VAL A 86 -24.47 -11.60 29.69
CA VAL A 86 -24.30 -12.83 30.47
C VAL A 86 -24.03 -12.53 31.94
N ALA A 87 -23.28 -11.48 32.25
CA ALA A 87 -23.00 -11.08 33.64
C ALA A 87 -24.28 -10.68 34.39
N GLY A 88 -25.26 -10.12 33.68
CA GLY A 88 -26.52 -9.64 34.25
C GLY A 88 -26.43 -8.18 34.70
N ASP A 89 -27.33 -7.78 35.60
CA ASP A 89 -27.37 -6.43 36.19
C ASP A 89 -27.67 -5.28 35.23
N ILE A 90 -28.23 -5.57 34.05
CA ILE A 90 -28.66 -4.53 33.09
C ILE A 90 -30.00 -3.90 33.44
N ASP A 91 -30.79 -4.53 34.32
CA ASP A 91 -32.14 -4.09 34.70
C ASP A 91 -32.12 -2.70 35.40
N GLU A 92 -30.99 -2.31 36.00
CA GLU A 92 -30.81 -0.98 36.61
C GLU A 92 -30.93 0.16 35.60
N TYR A 93 -30.73 -0.12 34.31
CA TYR A 93 -30.84 0.86 33.22
C TYR A 93 -32.25 0.93 32.63
N GLY A 94 -33.24 0.23 33.20
CA GLY A 94 -34.61 0.20 32.71
C GLY A 94 -35.27 1.59 32.62
N GLU A 95 -35.03 2.47 33.60
CA GLU A 95 -35.55 3.85 33.59
C GLU A 95 -35.06 4.66 32.37
N VAL A 96 -33.87 4.35 31.85
CA VAL A 96 -33.33 5.00 30.64
C VAL A 96 -34.12 4.56 29.41
N LEU A 97 -34.54 3.30 29.34
CA LEU A 97 -35.38 2.81 28.23
C LEU A 97 -36.80 3.37 28.32
N GLU A 98 -37.36 3.48 29.52
CA GLU A 98 -38.67 4.12 29.72
C GLU A 98 -38.65 5.60 29.30
N ALA A 99 -37.55 6.32 29.56
CA ALA A 99 -37.39 7.70 29.11
C ALA A 99 -37.22 7.85 27.58
N LEU A 100 -37.00 6.75 26.85
CA LEU A 100 -36.80 6.70 25.41
C LEU A 100 -37.90 5.91 24.69
N ASP A 101 -39.08 5.78 25.30
CA ASP A 101 -40.22 4.99 24.80
C ASP A 101 -40.70 5.37 23.38
N GLU A 102 -40.42 6.59 22.93
CA GLU A 102 -40.69 7.06 21.57
C GLU A 102 -39.83 6.38 20.49
N PHE A 103 -38.73 5.72 20.88
CA PHE A 103 -37.79 5.06 19.97
C PHE A 103 -37.83 3.53 20.12
N ASP A 104 -37.56 2.83 19.01
CA ASP A 104 -37.44 1.37 19.06
C ASP A 104 -36.10 0.92 19.67
N ASP A 105 -36.11 -0.26 20.32
CA ASP A 105 -34.94 -0.87 20.97
C ASP A 105 -33.71 -0.93 20.08
N ARG A 106 -33.90 -1.18 18.77
CA ARG A 106 -32.77 -1.28 17.83
C ARG A 106 -32.13 0.08 17.60
N SER A 107 -32.92 1.15 17.46
CA SER A 107 -32.40 2.51 17.34
C SER A 107 -31.62 2.93 18.59
N ILE A 108 -32.14 2.60 19.78
CA ILE A 108 -31.47 2.86 21.06
C ILE A 108 -30.15 2.08 21.15
N ALA A 109 -30.15 0.79 20.82
CA ALA A 109 -28.94 -0.04 20.82
C ALA A 109 -27.87 0.49 19.85
N LEU A 110 -28.26 0.92 18.66
CA LEU A 110 -27.35 1.53 17.69
C LEU A 110 -26.77 2.85 18.19
N ALA A 111 -27.57 3.68 18.86
CA ALA A 111 -27.11 4.91 19.48
C ALA A 111 -26.11 4.64 20.62
N ALA A 112 -26.37 3.64 21.46
CA ALA A 112 -25.45 3.21 22.52
C ALA A 112 -24.11 2.71 21.96
N ILE A 113 -24.13 1.87 20.92
CA ILE A 113 -22.91 1.39 20.23
C ILE A 113 -22.13 2.56 19.62
N LYS A 114 -22.83 3.55 19.05
CA LYS A 114 -22.19 4.75 18.51
C LYS A 114 -21.50 5.56 19.62
N LEU A 115 -22.16 5.79 20.75
CA LEU A 115 -21.59 6.52 21.89
C LEU A 115 -20.38 5.79 22.48
N LEU A 116 -20.44 4.46 22.60
CA LEU A 116 -19.31 3.64 23.03
C LEU A 116 -18.10 3.85 22.13
N ARG A 117 -18.30 3.84 20.80
CA ARG A 117 -17.22 4.07 19.84
C ARG A 117 -16.65 5.49 19.89
N GLU A 118 -17.48 6.50 20.12
CA GLU A 118 -17.02 7.88 20.29
C GLU A 118 -16.20 8.04 21.58
N ALA A 119 -16.55 7.32 22.64
CA ALA A 119 -15.82 7.33 23.91
C ALA A 119 -14.45 6.63 23.84
N GLU A 120 -14.33 5.55 23.05
CA GLU A 120 -13.04 4.86 22.80
C GLU A 120 -12.07 5.68 21.93
N GLY A 121 -12.55 6.75 21.29
CA GLY A 121 -11.79 7.63 20.41
C GLY A 121 -11.93 7.30 18.92
N SER A 122 -11.79 8.31 18.07
CA SER A 122 -11.90 8.15 16.62
C SER A 122 -10.71 7.35 16.08
N VAL A 123 -10.97 6.16 15.54
CA VAL A 123 -10.01 5.48 14.66
C VAL A 123 -9.96 6.26 13.36
N ASP A 124 -8.80 6.83 13.04
CA ASP A 124 -8.57 7.53 11.78
C ASP A 124 -8.91 6.58 10.62
N GLU A 125 -9.96 6.91 9.86
CA GLU A 125 -10.46 6.06 8.77
C GLU A 125 -9.60 6.17 7.50
N THR A 126 -8.45 6.87 7.57
CA THR A 126 -7.53 6.97 6.44
C THR A 126 -6.81 5.64 6.19
N GLU A 127 -7.01 5.08 4.99
CA GLU A 127 -6.26 3.92 4.53
C GLU A 127 -4.77 4.28 4.35
N ILE A 128 -3.89 3.54 5.02
CA ILE A 128 -2.45 3.65 4.80
C ILE A 128 -2.12 2.99 3.45
N PRO A 129 -1.53 3.70 2.48
CA PRO A 129 -1.14 3.11 1.21
C PRO A 129 -0.19 1.93 1.45
N SER A 130 -0.56 0.75 0.96
CA SER A 130 0.31 -0.43 1.05
C SER A 130 1.64 -0.13 0.35
N ALA A 131 2.73 -0.06 1.12
CA ALA A 131 4.07 0.09 0.57
C ALA A 131 4.39 -1.14 -0.27
N SER A 132 4.15 -1.06 -1.57
CA SER A 132 4.48 -2.14 -2.50
C SER A 132 5.94 -2.53 -2.30
N MET A 133 6.17 -3.74 -1.78
CA MET A 133 7.51 -4.29 -1.68
C MET A 133 8.00 -4.54 -3.11
N LYS A 134 8.59 -3.51 -3.71
CA LYS A 134 9.47 -3.68 -4.86
C LYS A 134 10.58 -4.61 -4.38
N GLY A 135 10.53 -5.87 -4.78
CA GLY A 135 11.54 -6.86 -4.45
C GLY A 135 12.94 -6.36 -4.86
N PRO A 136 14.01 -6.94 -4.32
CA PRO A 136 15.37 -6.55 -4.68
C PRO A 136 15.52 -6.68 -6.20
N LYS A 137 15.74 -5.55 -6.88
CA LYS A 137 16.09 -5.55 -8.30
C LYS A 137 17.38 -6.35 -8.43
N GLY A 138 17.33 -7.41 -9.24
CA GLY A 138 18.33 -8.46 -9.30
C GLY A 138 19.77 -7.97 -9.40
N GLY A 139 20.62 -8.58 -8.58
CA GLY A 139 22.06 -8.62 -8.81
C GLY A 139 22.32 -9.36 -10.11
N LYS A 140 22.65 -8.64 -11.17
CA LYS A 140 23.40 -9.18 -12.30
C LYS A 140 24.89 -9.03 -11.98
N SER A 141 25.57 -10.12 -11.70
CA SER A 141 26.96 -10.34 -12.14
C SER A 141 27.37 -11.77 -11.83
N GLY A 142 27.42 -12.58 -12.88
CA GLY A 142 27.94 -13.94 -12.91
C GLY A 142 28.06 -14.32 -14.37
N LYS A 143 28.87 -13.56 -15.13
CA LYS A 143 29.26 -13.92 -16.49
C LYS A 143 30.77 -13.97 -16.53
N ASP A 144 31.28 -15.20 -16.46
CA ASP A 144 32.67 -15.54 -16.63
C ASP A 144 33.24 -15.04 -17.97
N LYS A 145 34.41 -14.42 -17.84
CA LYS A 145 35.61 -14.51 -18.68
C LYS A 145 35.45 -14.28 -20.19
N GLY A 146 35.74 -13.02 -20.57
CA GLY A 146 36.33 -12.68 -21.86
C GLY A 146 37.46 -11.66 -21.64
N SER A 147 38.68 -12.16 -21.63
CA SER A 147 39.95 -11.42 -21.53
C SER A 147 40.14 -10.47 -22.71
N TRP A 148 40.20 -9.14 -22.51
CA TRP A 148 40.87 -8.22 -23.45
C TRP A 148 41.53 -7.04 -22.71
N ASP A 149 42.74 -6.77 -23.18
CA ASP A 149 43.79 -5.91 -22.66
C ASP A 149 43.46 -4.41 -22.53
N LYS A 150 43.95 -3.83 -21.42
CA LYS A 150 44.82 -2.64 -21.36
C LYS A 150 44.44 -1.38 -22.15
N GLY A 151 44.13 -0.33 -21.38
CA GLY A 151 44.63 1.02 -21.65
C GLY A 151 43.54 2.08 -21.89
N GLY A 152 43.53 3.12 -21.06
CA GLY A 152 42.80 4.35 -21.36
C GLY A 152 42.26 5.07 -20.13
N LYS A 153 43.09 5.94 -19.55
CA LYS A 153 42.66 6.98 -18.60
C LYS A 153 41.59 7.87 -19.26
N GLY A 154 40.38 7.86 -18.72
CA GLY A 154 39.33 8.82 -19.04
C GLY A 154 38.53 9.15 -17.78
N LYS A 155 38.66 10.39 -17.29
CA LYS A 155 37.88 10.94 -16.17
C LYS A 155 36.38 10.91 -16.51
N PRO A 156 35.46 10.49 -15.62
CA PRO A 156 34.04 10.67 -15.90
C PRO A 156 33.64 12.12 -15.61
N ALA A 157 33.40 12.88 -16.67
CA ALA A 157 32.76 14.18 -16.63
C ALA A 157 31.26 14.05 -16.33
N GLY A 158 30.73 14.99 -15.54
CA GLY A 158 29.37 15.53 -15.65
C GLY A 158 28.21 14.54 -15.51
N ARG A 159 27.71 14.37 -14.28
CA ARG A 159 26.38 13.82 -14.02
C ARG A 159 25.33 14.84 -14.48
N SER A 160 24.95 14.78 -15.75
CA SER A 160 23.90 15.65 -16.30
C SER A 160 22.51 15.19 -15.86
N ASP A 161 21.80 16.15 -15.29
CA ASP A 161 20.39 16.23 -14.95
C ASP A 161 19.47 15.52 -15.97
N ARG A 162 18.75 14.46 -15.54
CA ARG A 162 17.65 13.89 -16.34
C ARG A 162 16.39 14.66 -16.05
N GLY A 163 16.30 15.85 -16.64
CA GLY A 163 15.07 16.59 -16.79
C GLY A 163 14.01 15.72 -17.48
N ARG A 164 12.85 15.63 -16.84
CA ARG A 164 11.61 15.04 -17.37
C ARG A 164 11.20 15.87 -18.59
N ARG A 165 11.52 15.40 -19.80
CA ARG A 165 11.09 16.05 -21.04
C ARG A 165 9.59 15.84 -21.23
N THR A 166 8.83 16.92 -21.10
CA THR A 166 7.46 17.05 -21.60
C THR A 166 7.50 16.93 -23.13
N PRO A 167 6.55 16.23 -23.77
CA PRO A 167 6.46 16.24 -25.24
C PRO A 167 6.30 17.67 -25.77
N ASP A 168 7.07 18.04 -26.79
CA ASP A 168 6.91 19.30 -27.53
C ASP A 168 5.65 19.23 -28.41
N GLY A 169 4.60 19.99 -28.07
CA GLY A 169 3.41 20.16 -28.90
C GLY A 169 2.06 20.09 -28.14
N PRO A 170 0.94 20.38 -28.82
CA PRO A 170 -0.40 20.20 -28.24
C PRO A 170 -0.61 18.72 -27.88
N THR A 171 -0.99 18.47 -26.62
CA THR A 171 -1.25 17.11 -26.11
C THR A 171 -2.74 16.92 -25.88
N GLY A 172 -3.30 15.85 -26.45
CA GLY A 172 -4.64 15.38 -26.15
C GLY A 172 -4.61 14.30 -25.07
N SER A 173 -5.70 14.14 -24.33
CA SER A 173 -5.82 13.13 -23.28
C SER A 173 -6.73 11.98 -23.73
N VAL A 174 -6.31 10.75 -23.48
CA VAL A 174 -7.06 9.53 -23.77
C VAL A 174 -7.45 8.85 -22.46
N TYR A 175 -8.74 8.64 -22.26
CA TYR A 175 -9.30 7.86 -21.16
C TYR A 175 -9.22 6.36 -21.48
N VAL A 176 -8.83 5.57 -20.50
CA VAL A 176 -8.74 4.11 -20.55
C VAL A 176 -9.53 3.54 -19.37
N ASN A 177 -10.45 2.61 -19.62
CA ASN A 177 -11.32 2.00 -18.61
C ASN A 177 -10.63 1.01 -17.64
N LEU A 178 -9.30 1.06 -17.52
CA LEU A 178 -8.53 0.19 -16.66
C LEU A 178 -7.61 1.02 -15.77
N GLY A 179 -7.72 0.83 -14.46
CA GLY A 179 -6.96 1.54 -13.44
C GLY A 179 -6.07 0.64 -12.58
N SER A 180 -5.65 1.15 -11.42
CA SER A 180 -4.76 0.48 -10.48
C SER A 180 -5.35 -0.83 -9.92
N LYS A 181 -6.68 -0.91 -9.72
CA LYS A 181 -7.37 -2.14 -9.28
C LYS A 181 -7.32 -3.26 -10.32
N ALA A 182 -7.20 -2.90 -11.60
CA ALA A 182 -6.94 -3.86 -12.67
C ALA A 182 -5.44 -4.24 -12.78
N GLY A 183 -4.58 -3.66 -11.94
CA GLY A 183 -3.14 -3.87 -11.91
C GLY A 183 -2.38 -3.12 -13.01
N VAL A 184 -2.99 -2.12 -13.65
CA VAL A 184 -2.38 -1.36 -14.74
C VAL A 184 -1.22 -0.51 -14.22
N ARG A 185 -0.05 -0.61 -14.86
CA ARG A 185 1.11 0.24 -14.59
C ARG A 185 1.37 1.20 -15.76
N PRO A 186 2.08 2.33 -15.53
CA PRO A 186 2.42 3.25 -16.61
C PRO A 186 3.18 2.58 -17.76
N ALA A 187 4.07 1.63 -17.46
CA ALA A 187 4.80 0.88 -18.48
C ALA A 187 3.89 -0.01 -19.34
N ASP A 188 2.79 -0.50 -18.79
CA ASP A 188 1.82 -1.32 -19.55
C ASP A 188 1.07 -0.45 -20.56
N LEU A 189 0.71 0.78 -20.16
CA LEU A 189 0.05 1.76 -21.04
C LEU A 189 1.01 2.27 -22.12
N VAL A 190 2.25 2.63 -21.75
CA VAL A 190 3.28 3.05 -22.72
C VAL A 190 3.59 1.93 -23.70
N GLY A 191 3.70 0.68 -23.22
CA GLY A 191 3.96 -0.47 -24.07
C GLY A 191 2.82 -0.77 -25.05
N ALA A 192 1.56 -0.73 -24.57
CA ALA A 192 0.40 -0.93 -25.42
C ALA A 192 0.27 0.17 -26.48
N ILE A 193 0.45 1.44 -26.11
CA ILE A 193 0.38 2.56 -27.05
C ILE A 193 1.54 2.50 -28.07
N ALA A 194 2.74 2.16 -27.62
CA ALA A 194 3.89 2.09 -28.52
C ALA A 194 3.84 0.93 -29.50
N ASN A 195 3.34 -0.23 -29.06
CA ASN A 195 3.23 -1.41 -29.91
C ASN A 195 2.00 -1.34 -30.84
N GLU A 196 0.86 -0.83 -30.35
CA GLU A 196 -0.41 -0.89 -31.06
C GLU A 196 -0.73 0.38 -31.87
N ALA A 197 -0.32 1.55 -31.37
CA ALA A 197 -0.56 2.84 -32.03
C ALA A 197 0.68 3.38 -32.77
N GLY A 198 1.82 2.68 -32.69
CA GLY A 198 3.05 3.06 -33.40
C GLY A 198 3.74 4.32 -32.87
N ILE A 199 3.36 4.81 -31.69
CA ILE A 199 3.92 6.03 -31.10
C ILE A 199 5.14 5.67 -30.24
N PRO A 200 6.33 6.26 -30.48
CA PRO A 200 7.48 6.06 -29.61
C PRO A 200 7.13 6.38 -28.15
N GLY A 201 7.50 5.52 -27.20
CA GLY A 201 7.18 5.73 -25.77
C GLY A 201 7.72 7.04 -25.16
N ARG A 202 8.61 7.73 -25.87
CA ARG A 202 9.13 9.08 -25.56
C ARG A 202 8.14 10.22 -25.85
N GLU A 203 7.16 9.99 -26.71
CA GLU A 203 6.13 10.95 -27.13
C GLU A 203 4.84 10.78 -26.31
N VAL A 204 4.77 9.74 -25.48
CA VAL A 204 3.70 9.56 -24.50
C VAL A 204 3.90 10.57 -23.37
N GLY A 205 2.90 11.42 -23.17
CA GLY A 205 2.87 12.48 -22.18
C GLY A 205 2.53 11.99 -20.77
N PRO A 206 2.01 12.87 -19.90
CA PRO A 206 1.71 12.52 -18.52
C PRO A 206 0.64 11.42 -18.43
N ILE A 207 0.86 10.46 -17.52
CA ILE A 207 -0.06 9.36 -17.25
C ILE A 207 -0.60 9.51 -15.84
N ARG A 208 -1.93 9.58 -15.71
CA ARG A 208 -2.64 9.53 -14.43
C ARG A 208 -3.38 8.20 -14.34
N ILE A 209 -3.17 7.44 -13.27
CA ILE A 209 -3.85 6.16 -13.04
C ILE A 209 -4.69 6.33 -11.78
N GLY A 210 -6.00 6.28 -11.93
CA GLY A 210 -6.95 6.15 -10.82
C GLY A 210 -7.26 4.70 -10.53
N ASP A 211 -8.23 4.46 -9.64
CA ASP A 211 -8.60 3.11 -9.20
C ASP A 211 -9.16 2.25 -10.32
N THR A 212 -10.12 2.81 -11.05
CA THR A 212 -10.90 2.09 -12.08
C THR A 212 -10.57 2.53 -13.50
N TYR A 213 -9.85 3.64 -13.67
CA TYR A 213 -9.51 4.21 -14.98
C TYR A 213 -8.12 4.82 -15.01
N ALA A 214 -7.62 5.09 -16.20
CA ALA A 214 -6.39 5.84 -16.44
C ALA A 214 -6.60 6.90 -17.52
N VAL A 215 -5.82 7.98 -17.44
CA VAL A 215 -5.76 9.04 -18.44
C VAL A 215 -4.32 9.16 -18.91
N VAL A 216 -4.12 9.08 -20.22
CA VAL A 216 -2.81 9.14 -20.86
C VAL A 216 -2.76 10.34 -21.80
N GLY A 217 -1.79 11.23 -21.61
CA GLY A 217 -1.48 12.28 -22.56
C GLY A 217 -0.75 11.72 -23.78
N VAL A 218 -1.19 12.08 -24.97
CA VAL A 218 -0.56 11.74 -26.25
C VAL A 218 -0.55 12.98 -27.15
N PRO A 219 0.28 13.04 -28.20
CA PRO A 219 0.25 14.14 -29.15
C PRO A 219 -1.15 14.29 -29.76
N GLU A 220 -1.65 15.52 -29.89
CA GLU A 220 -3.02 15.81 -30.35
C GLU A 220 -3.37 15.14 -31.68
N GLY A 221 -2.42 15.12 -32.62
CA GLY A 221 -2.59 14.47 -33.93
C GLY A 221 -2.68 12.95 -33.88
N ALA A 222 -2.35 12.31 -32.75
CA ALA A 222 -2.31 10.86 -32.60
C ALA A 222 -3.42 10.32 -31.68
N VAL A 223 -4.28 11.19 -31.13
CA VAL A 223 -5.36 10.82 -30.20
C VAL A 223 -6.31 9.79 -30.80
N GLU A 224 -6.77 10.02 -32.03
CA GLU A 224 -7.73 9.14 -32.70
C GLU A 224 -7.15 7.77 -33.03
N ASP A 225 -5.88 7.72 -33.42
CA ASP A 225 -5.19 6.47 -33.74
C ASP A 225 -4.94 5.65 -32.47
N VAL A 226 -4.58 6.31 -31.36
CA VAL A 226 -4.45 5.66 -30.05
C VAL A 226 -5.77 5.09 -29.56
N ILE A 227 -6.88 5.83 -29.72
CA ILE A 227 -8.21 5.35 -29.34
C ILE A 227 -8.59 4.10 -30.15
N LYS A 228 -8.37 4.12 -31.47
CA LYS A 228 -8.66 2.97 -32.34
C LYS A 228 -7.77 1.77 -32.01
N ALA A 229 -6.48 2.00 -31.75
CA ALA A 229 -5.53 0.95 -31.39
C ALA A 229 -5.90 0.30 -30.05
N LEU A 230 -6.12 1.11 -29.01
CA LEU A 230 -6.46 0.61 -27.68
C LEU A 230 -7.81 -0.11 -27.63
N ASN A 231 -8.81 0.33 -28.41
CA ASN A 231 -10.12 -0.36 -28.47
C ASN A 231 -10.06 -1.73 -29.16
N LYS A 232 -9.03 -1.99 -29.98
CA LYS A 232 -8.81 -3.29 -30.63
C LYS A 232 -7.86 -4.19 -29.84
N GLY A 233 -7.02 -3.60 -28.99
CA GLY A 233 -6.01 -4.29 -28.21
C GLY A 233 -6.48 -4.78 -26.85
N SER A 234 -5.53 -5.34 -26.10
CA SER A 234 -5.71 -5.69 -24.69
C SER A 234 -4.51 -5.21 -23.87
N VAL A 235 -4.76 -4.78 -22.64
CA VAL A 235 -3.71 -4.42 -21.68
C VAL A 235 -3.74 -5.47 -20.58
N ARG A 236 -2.62 -6.19 -20.41
CA ARG A 236 -2.51 -7.32 -19.46
C ARG A 236 -3.58 -8.40 -19.68
N GLY A 237 -3.91 -8.68 -20.94
CA GLY A 237 -4.90 -9.70 -21.31
C GLY A 237 -6.37 -9.32 -21.02
N LYS A 238 -6.64 -8.08 -20.59
CA LYS A 238 -8.00 -7.56 -20.41
C LYS A 238 -8.38 -6.63 -21.57
N PRO A 239 -9.60 -6.73 -22.10
CA PRO A 239 -10.06 -5.86 -23.19
C PRO A 239 -10.11 -4.41 -22.69
N VAL A 240 -9.65 -3.50 -23.55
CA VAL A 240 -9.58 -2.08 -23.23
C VAL A 240 -10.67 -1.33 -23.98
N LYS A 241 -11.30 -0.38 -23.29
CA LYS A 241 -12.14 0.66 -23.89
C LYS A 241 -11.46 2.00 -23.70
N ALA A 242 -11.10 2.62 -24.82
CA ALA A 242 -10.49 3.93 -24.87
C ALA A 242 -11.44 4.96 -25.50
N ARG A 243 -11.43 6.19 -24.96
CA ARG A 243 -12.15 7.34 -25.53
C ARG A 243 -11.35 8.61 -25.31
N ARG A 244 -11.66 9.65 -26.07
CA ARG A 244 -11.09 10.98 -25.83
C ARG A 244 -11.52 11.49 -24.46
N PHE A 245 -10.58 11.99 -23.68
CA PHE A 245 -10.82 12.61 -22.39
C PHE A 245 -10.82 14.12 -22.58
N VAL A 246 -11.93 14.75 -22.25
CA VAL A 246 -12.07 16.20 -22.14
C VAL A 246 -12.12 16.48 -20.65
N GLU A 247 -11.23 17.35 -20.17
CA GLU A 247 -11.15 17.76 -18.76
C GLU A 247 -12.36 18.61 -18.36
#